data_AF-D5E4C5-F1
#
_entry.id   AF-D5E4C5-F1
#
_cell.length_a   1.000
_cell.length_b   1.000
_cell.length_c   1.000
_cell.angle_alpha   90.00
_cell.angle_beta   90.00
_cell.angle_gamma   90.00
#
_symmetry.space_group_name_H-M   'P 1'
#
loop_
_entity.id
_entity.type
_entity.pdbx_description
1 polymer ?
#
loop_
_entity_poly.entity_id
_entity_poly.type
_entity_poly.pdbx_seq_one_letter_code
_entity_poly.pdbx_strand_id
1 'polypeptide(L)'
;MHRWKFDNGSKKKTRGIKRKSRTFAKSITEYTTSLPSPEDNSYLGYWHLHMPFNESFIDSKNTSNSVRKLCMQTMINRMQHLIDIRTELEKDYRIYILISLPKLFDSQIVVLFDKEDLKGFFDRDTDEQRWIPLSPERSIEKEWGLEIPKELVIKGYKEIINDEDYFHEGELWFIGELG
;
A
#
# COMPACT_ATOMS: atom_id res chain seq x y z
N MET A 1 15.77 -12.86 -8.08
CA MET A 1 14.48 -12.15 -8.23
C MET A 1 13.41 -13.02 -7.60
N HIS A 2 12.93 -12.66 -6.40
CA HIS A 2 11.79 -13.34 -5.79
C HIS A 2 10.59 -13.11 -6.72
N ARG A 3 10.10 -14.16 -7.37
CA ARG A 3 8.99 -14.05 -8.34
C ARG A 3 7.69 -14.13 -7.58
N TRP A 4 7.15 -12.97 -7.21
CA TRP A 4 5.77 -12.83 -6.75
C TRP A 4 4.81 -13.54 -7.70
N LYS A 5 4.07 -14.52 -7.19
CA LYS A 5 3.07 -15.25 -7.96
C LYS A 5 1.73 -14.55 -7.80
N PHE A 6 1.49 -13.57 -8.66
CA PHE A 6 0.17 -12.95 -8.81
C PHE A 6 -0.77 -13.95 -9.48
N ASP A 7 -1.67 -14.57 -8.71
CA ASP A 7 -2.71 -15.43 -9.26
C ASP A 7 -3.93 -15.46 -8.32
N ASN A 8 -4.90 -14.60 -8.57
CA ASN A 8 -6.22 -14.65 -7.93
C ASN A 8 -7.16 -15.73 -8.51
N GLY A 9 -6.64 -16.70 -9.27
CA GLY A 9 -7.42 -17.78 -9.87
C GLY A 9 -8.29 -17.37 -11.07
N SER A 10 -8.34 -16.08 -11.43
CA SER A 10 -9.13 -15.60 -12.56
C SER A 10 -8.58 -16.12 -13.89
N LYS A 11 -9.41 -16.90 -14.60
CA LYS A 11 -9.12 -17.36 -15.97
C LYS A 11 -9.45 -16.31 -17.05
N LYS A 12 -10.05 -15.17 -16.66
CA LYS A 12 -10.48 -14.14 -17.61
C LYS A 12 -9.28 -13.38 -18.16
N LYS A 13 -9.28 -13.12 -19.46
CA LYS A 13 -8.30 -12.22 -20.09
C LYS A 13 -8.46 -10.80 -19.56
N THR A 14 -7.35 -10.19 -19.17
CA THR A 14 -7.30 -8.78 -18.76
C THR A 14 -7.47 -7.87 -19.98
N ARG A 15 -8.66 -7.32 -20.20
CA ARG A 15 -8.95 -6.37 -21.29
C ARG A 15 -8.87 -4.92 -20.83
N GLY A 16 -8.55 -4.03 -21.78
CA GLY A 16 -8.61 -2.59 -21.56
C GLY A 16 -7.58 -2.06 -20.56
N ILE A 17 -6.41 -2.70 -20.46
CA ILE A 17 -5.34 -2.36 -19.49
C ILE A 17 -5.04 -0.86 -19.48
N LYS A 18 -4.77 -0.26 -20.66
CA LYS A 18 -4.48 1.18 -20.77
C LYS A 18 -5.61 2.06 -20.20
N ARG A 19 -6.87 1.73 -20.52
CA ARG A 19 -8.03 2.48 -20.01
C ARG A 19 -8.11 2.36 -18.50
N LYS A 20 -7.99 1.15 -17.96
CA LYS A 20 -8.02 0.88 -16.52
C LYS A 20 -6.90 1.64 -15.80
N SER A 21 -5.65 1.55 -16.26
CA SER A 21 -4.52 2.30 -15.69
C SER A 21 -4.76 3.80 -15.68
N ARG A 22 -5.30 4.38 -16.76
CA ARG A 22 -5.66 5.81 -16.79
C ARG A 22 -6.77 6.16 -15.81
N THR A 23 -7.82 5.35 -15.74
CA THR A 23 -8.92 5.54 -14.79
C THR A 23 -8.40 5.53 -13.36
N PHE A 24 -7.56 4.57 -13.00
CA PHE A 24 -6.95 4.52 -11.67
C PHE A 24 -6.09 5.73 -11.35
N ALA A 25 -5.21 6.13 -12.27
CA ALA A 25 -4.35 7.29 -12.05
C ALA A 25 -5.20 8.55 -11.84
N LYS A 26 -6.26 8.71 -12.63
CA LYS A 26 -7.24 9.80 -12.48
C LYS A 26 -7.93 9.72 -11.11
N SER A 27 -8.52 8.58 -10.75
CA SER A 27 -9.28 8.42 -9.50
C SER A 27 -8.41 8.62 -8.27
N ILE A 28 -7.23 7.98 -8.18
CA ILE A 28 -6.31 8.21 -7.04
C ILE A 28 -5.95 9.69 -6.96
N THR A 29 -5.66 10.36 -8.09
CA THR A 29 -5.33 11.79 -8.10
C THR A 29 -6.49 12.61 -7.53
N GLU A 30 -7.71 12.37 -8.00
CA GLU A 30 -8.92 13.05 -7.53
C GLU A 30 -9.11 12.88 -6.02
N TYR A 31 -9.02 11.64 -5.51
CA TYR A 31 -9.18 11.34 -4.07
C TYR A 31 -8.06 11.90 -3.18
N THR A 32 -6.92 12.28 -3.75
CA THR A 32 -5.75 12.77 -2.99
C THR A 32 -5.43 14.23 -3.32
N THR A 33 -6.41 14.99 -3.83
CA THR A 33 -6.22 16.42 -4.16
C THR A 33 -6.07 17.27 -2.90
N SER A 34 -6.64 16.83 -1.78
CA SER A 34 -6.55 17.46 -0.47
C SER A 34 -6.31 16.40 0.60
N LEU A 35 -5.83 16.84 1.78
CA LEU A 35 -5.77 15.97 2.95
C LEU A 35 -7.17 15.62 3.46
N PRO A 36 -7.37 14.40 3.99
CA PRO A 36 -8.62 14.03 4.63
C PRO A 36 -8.83 14.77 5.95
N SER A 37 -10.08 15.10 6.25
CA SER A 37 -10.48 15.69 7.53
C SER A 37 -10.72 14.58 8.57
N PRO A 38 -10.29 14.76 9.84
CA PRO A 38 -10.63 13.84 10.92
C PRO A 38 -12.12 13.84 11.23
N GLU A 39 -12.84 14.94 10.96
CA GLU A 39 -14.28 15.03 11.22
C GLU A 39 -15.06 14.03 10.37
N ASP A 40 -14.66 13.86 9.11
CA ASP A 40 -15.25 12.92 8.15
C ASP A 40 -14.98 11.45 8.52
N ASN A 41 -13.97 11.18 9.37
CA ASN A 41 -13.47 9.85 9.72
C ASN A 41 -13.30 9.67 11.24
N SER A 42 -14.07 10.42 12.03
CA SER A 42 -13.83 10.62 13.46
C SER A 42 -13.90 9.36 14.32
N TYR A 43 -14.54 8.30 13.81
CA TYR A 43 -14.67 7.02 14.50
C TYR A 43 -13.47 6.07 14.29
N LEU A 44 -12.63 6.30 13.29
CA LEU A 44 -11.50 5.41 12.95
C LEU A 44 -10.16 5.92 13.49
N GLY A 45 -9.98 7.23 13.65
CA GLY A 45 -8.68 7.83 13.95
C GLY A 45 -7.72 7.88 12.75
N TYR A 46 -8.13 7.34 11.61
CA TYR A 46 -7.37 7.36 10.38
C TYR A 46 -8.27 7.43 9.14
N TRP A 47 -7.66 7.78 8.01
CA TRP A 47 -8.22 7.65 6.69
C TRP A 47 -7.36 6.72 5.84
N HIS A 48 -7.99 5.96 4.95
CA HIS A 48 -7.28 5.13 4.00
C HIS A 48 -7.94 5.11 2.63
N LEU A 49 -7.15 4.82 1.61
CA LEU A 49 -7.60 4.68 0.23
C LEU A 49 -6.98 3.42 -0.40
N HIS A 50 -7.84 2.42 -0.60
CA HIS A 50 -7.51 1.23 -1.37
C HIS A 50 -7.30 1.55 -2.86
N MET A 51 -6.60 0.66 -3.58
CA MET A 51 -6.53 0.74 -5.04
C MET A 51 -7.96 0.74 -5.64
N PRO A 52 -8.36 1.74 -6.46
CA PRO A 52 -9.68 1.82 -7.10
C PRO A 52 -9.79 0.87 -8.31
N PHE A 53 -9.42 -0.39 -8.11
CA PHE A 53 -9.52 -1.46 -9.08
C PHE A 53 -10.29 -2.64 -8.53
N ASN A 54 -10.65 -3.55 -9.42
CA ASN A 54 -11.13 -4.85 -9.00
C ASN A 54 -9.93 -5.80 -8.82
N GLU A 55 -9.94 -6.58 -7.75
CA GLU A 55 -8.95 -7.64 -7.47
C GLU A 55 -8.65 -8.50 -8.71
N SER A 56 -9.69 -8.89 -9.46
CA SER A 56 -9.61 -9.67 -10.72
C SER A 56 -8.72 -9.06 -11.81
N PHE A 57 -8.38 -7.77 -11.68
CA PHE A 57 -7.46 -7.06 -12.56
C PHE A 57 -6.02 -7.11 -12.02
N ILE A 58 -5.75 -6.50 -10.87
CA ILE A 58 -4.37 -6.23 -10.44
C ILE A 58 -3.61 -7.51 -10.03
N ASP A 59 -4.33 -8.45 -9.40
CA ASP A 59 -3.76 -9.71 -8.90
C ASP A 59 -3.92 -10.88 -9.87
N SER A 60 -4.45 -10.61 -11.07
CA SER A 60 -4.47 -11.61 -12.13
C SER A 60 -3.07 -11.86 -12.67
N LYS A 61 -2.71 -13.14 -12.87
CA LYS A 61 -1.48 -13.54 -13.59
C LYS A 61 -1.32 -12.92 -14.99
N ASN A 62 -2.43 -12.47 -15.60
CA ASN A 62 -2.43 -11.86 -16.92
C ASN A 62 -2.10 -10.36 -16.93
N THR A 63 -2.07 -9.72 -15.75
CA THR A 63 -1.60 -8.34 -15.61
C THR A 63 -0.07 -8.35 -15.54
N SER A 64 0.59 -7.42 -16.23
CA SER A 64 2.05 -7.37 -16.28
C SER A 64 2.63 -6.66 -15.06
N ASN A 65 3.88 -6.98 -14.72
CA ASN A 65 4.59 -6.26 -13.65
C ASN A 65 4.83 -4.78 -13.99
N SER A 66 4.89 -4.41 -15.27
CA SER A 66 4.95 -2.99 -15.66
C SER A 66 3.68 -2.22 -15.27
N VAL A 67 2.50 -2.84 -15.36
CA VAL A 67 1.24 -2.23 -14.92
C VAL A 67 1.20 -2.15 -13.40
N ARG A 68 1.62 -3.20 -12.69
CA ARG A 68 1.72 -3.19 -11.22
C ARG A 68 2.66 -2.12 -10.71
N LYS A 69 3.86 -2.05 -11.30
CA LYS A 69 4.86 -1.01 -11.03
C LYS A 69 4.25 0.38 -11.22
N LEU A 70 3.55 0.62 -12.33
CA LEU A 70 2.86 1.90 -12.57
C LEU A 70 1.87 2.22 -11.45
N CYS A 71 1.10 1.24 -10.98
CA CYS A 71 0.11 1.45 -9.92
C CYS A 71 0.80 1.80 -8.59
N MET A 72 1.79 1.00 -8.18
CA MET A 72 2.58 1.27 -6.96
C MET A 72 3.27 2.63 -7.01
N GLN A 73 3.94 2.96 -8.13
CA GLN A 73 4.60 4.26 -8.29
C GLN A 73 3.59 5.41 -8.23
N THR A 74 2.40 5.25 -8.83
CA THR A 74 1.35 6.28 -8.75
C THR A 74 0.92 6.50 -7.30
N MET A 75 0.73 5.43 -6.51
CA MET A 75 0.39 5.56 -5.10
C MET A 75 1.48 6.24 -4.28
N ILE A 76 2.75 5.89 -4.50
CA ILE A 76 3.91 6.56 -3.89
C ILE A 76 3.88 8.06 -4.18
N ASN A 77 3.73 8.43 -5.46
CA ASN A 77 3.71 9.84 -5.88
C ASN A 77 2.54 10.61 -5.25
N ARG A 78 1.39 9.96 -5.07
CA ARG A 78 0.20 10.61 -4.51
C ARG A 78 0.23 10.69 -2.99
N MET A 79 0.83 9.71 -2.31
CA MET A 79 1.18 9.82 -0.89
C MET A 79 2.19 10.96 -0.66
N GLN A 80 3.24 11.06 -1.47
CA GLN A 80 4.21 12.16 -1.35
C GLN A 80 3.53 13.52 -1.55
N HIS A 81 2.64 13.62 -2.53
CA HIS A 81 1.86 14.85 -2.71
C HIS A 81 1.04 15.24 -1.47
N LEU A 82 0.43 14.27 -0.78
CA LEU A 82 -0.30 14.54 0.48
C LEU A 82 0.64 15.05 1.58
N ILE A 83 1.87 14.51 1.67
CA ILE A 83 2.90 15.02 2.58
C ILE A 83 3.27 16.45 2.22
N ASP A 84 3.44 16.75 0.92
CA ASP A 84 3.91 18.05 0.44
C ASP A 84 2.89 19.19 0.65
N ILE A 85 1.58 18.88 0.57
CA ILE A 85 0.51 19.89 0.75
C ILE A 85 0.12 20.11 2.21
N ARG A 86 0.70 19.34 3.13
CA ARG A 86 0.43 19.40 4.57
C ARG A 86 0.81 20.77 5.15
N THR A 87 -0.01 21.27 6.06
CA THR A 87 0.26 22.50 6.81
C THR A 87 0.56 22.21 8.28
N GLU A 88 0.87 23.25 9.06
CA GLU A 88 1.06 23.14 10.51
C GLU A 88 -0.18 22.60 11.26
N LEU A 89 -1.37 22.72 10.67
CA LEU A 89 -2.60 22.16 11.26
C LEU A 89 -2.58 20.63 11.29
N GLU A 90 -1.93 20.00 10.32
CA GLU A 90 -1.87 18.55 10.18
C GLU A 90 -0.52 17.97 10.61
N LYS A 91 0.30 18.72 11.35
CA LYS A 91 1.68 18.35 11.74
C LYS A 91 1.80 16.97 12.41
N ASP A 92 0.75 16.52 13.10
CA ASP A 92 0.72 15.23 13.80
C ASP A 92 0.25 14.09 12.87
N TYR A 93 -0.18 14.39 11.64
CA TYR A 93 -0.54 13.37 10.67
C TYR A 93 0.69 12.53 10.29
N ARG A 94 0.46 11.23 10.16
CA ARG A 94 1.44 10.29 9.60
C ARG A 94 0.90 9.69 8.32
N ILE A 95 1.59 9.98 7.22
CA ILE A 95 1.16 9.59 5.89
C ILE A 95 2.12 8.54 5.34
N TYR A 96 1.57 7.41 4.91
CA TYR A 96 2.34 6.33 4.32
C TYR A 96 1.50 5.53 3.33
N ILE A 97 2.16 4.65 2.59
CA ILE A 97 1.49 3.59 1.83
C ILE A 97 1.82 2.23 2.42
N LEU A 98 0.86 1.32 2.30
CA LEU A 98 1.04 -0.11 2.47
C LEU A 98 0.96 -0.76 1.09
N ILE A 99 2.03 -1.41 0.66
CA ILE A 99 2.04 -2.28 -0.51
C ILE A 99 1.99 -3.74 -0.01
N SER A 100 0.94 -4.47 -0.41
CA SER A 100 0.78 -5.89 -0.11
C SER A 100 1.15 -6.75 -1.32
N LEU A 101 1.99 -7.76 -1.12
CA LEU A 101 2.49 -8.66 -2.15
C LEU A 101 2.25 -10.13 -1.77
N PRO A 102 1.77 -10.98 -2.70
CA PRO A 102 1.36 -10.68 -4.07
C PRO A 102 -0.06 -10.10 -4.20
N LYS A 103 -0.76 -9.76 -3.10
CA LYS A 103 -2.13 -9.23 -3.13
C LYS A 103 -2.13 -7.70 -3.22
N LEU A 104 -1.79 -7.16 -4.39
CA LEU A 104 -1.73 -5.71 -4.57
C LEU A 104 -3.10 -5.05 -4.41
N PHE A 105 -4.20 -5.76 -4.63
CA PHE A 105 -5.53 -5.23 -4.35
C PHE A 105 -5.67 -4.69 -2.92
N ASP A 106 -5.01 -5.33 -1.94
CA ASP A 106 -5.06 -4.95 -0.53
C ASP A 106 -4.14 -3.76 -0.19
N SER A 107 -3.42 -3.21 -1.17
CA SER A 107 -2.55 -2.05 -0.96
C SER A 107 -3.38 -0.77 -0.78
N GLN A 108 -2.85 0.15 0.04
CA GLN A 108 -3.57 1.36 0.43
C GLN A 108 -2.63 2.54 0.68
N ILE A 109 -3.13 3.75 0.46
CA ILE A 109 -2.58 5.00 1.05
C ILE A 109 -3.26 5.19 2.40
N VAL A 110 -2.51 5.54 3.44
CA VAL A 110 -3.02 5.73 4.80
C VAL A 110 -2.58 7.08 5.33
N VAL A 111 -3.50 7.75 6.02
CA VAL A 111 -3.28 8.98 6.79
C VAL A 111 -3.77 8.71 8.20
N LEU A 112 -2.85 8.57 9.15
CA LEU A 112 -3.19 8.58 10.58
C LEU A 112 -3.29 10.04 11.02
N PHE A 113 -4.29 10.37 11.82
CA PHE A 113 -4.49 11.74 12.29
C PHE A 113 -3.67 12.07 13.54
N ASP A 114 -3.25 11.04 14.28
CA ASP A 114 -2.36 11.15 15.43
C ASP A 114 -1.12 10.26 15.22
N LYS A 115 0.07 10.81 15.46
CA LYS A 115 1.33 10.06 15.39
C LYS A 115 1.42 8.96 16.44
N GLU A 116 0.71 9.10 17.58
CA GLU A 116 0.71 8.08 18.62
C GLU A 116 0.05 6.78 18.14
N ASP A 117 -0.77 6.81 17.08
CA ASP A 117 -1.37 5.62 16.48
C ASP A 117 -0.33 4.67 15.84
N LEU A 118 0.89 5.14 15.57
CA LEU A 118 2.00 4.27 15.13
C LEU A 118 2.62 3.47 16.28
N LYS A 119 2.38 3.86 17.54
CA LYS A 119 3.01 3.22 18.69
C LYS A 119 2.50 1.80 18.85
N GLY A 120 3.41 0.83 18.70
CA GLY A 120 3.09 -0.59 18.73
C GLY A 120 2.33 -1.09 17.50
N PHE A 121 2.09 -0.25 16.48
CA PHE A 121 1.34 -0.64 15.29
C PHE A 121 1.98 -1.83 14.55
N PHE A 122 3.32 -1.86 14.53
CA PHE A 122 4.10 -2.90 13.86
C PHE A 122 4.35 -4.14 14.73
N ASP A 123 3.93 -4.12 16.00
CA ASP A 123 4.16 -5.21 16.95
C ASP A 123 3.03 -6.24 16.78
N ARG A 124 3.15 -7.05 15.71
CA ARG A 124 2.25 -8.16 15.42
C ARG A 124 2.99 -9.48 15.57
N ASP A 125 2.80 -10.12 16.72
CA ASP A 125 3.40 -11.43 17.01
C ASP A 125 2.44 -12.26 17.88
N THR A 126 1.24 -12.53 17.37
CA THR A 126 0.26 -13.45 17.99
C THR A 126 0.18 -14.76 17.20
N ASP A 127 -0.51 -15.77 17.72
CA ASP A 127 -0.68 -17.04 17.02
C ASP A 127 -1.50 -16.88 15.72
N GLU A 128 -2.41 -15.90 15.69
CA GLU A 128 -3.30 -15.59 14.56
C GLU A 128 -2.65 -14.69 13.52
N GLN A 129 -1.82 -13.71 13.93
CA GLN A 129 -1.16 -12.78 13.02
C GLN A 129 0.27 -12.45 13.45
N ARG A 130 1.22 -12.64 12.53
CA ARG A 130 2.64 -12.32 12.74
C ARG A 130 3.23 -11.53 11.60
N TRP A 131 3.96 -10.47 11.93
CA TRP A 131 4.75 -9.67 11.02
C TRP A 131 6.23 -9.81 11.35
N ILE A 132 6.96 -10.57 10.54
CA ILE A 132 8.38 -10.84 10.74
C ILE A 132 9.17 -9.85 9.87
N PRO A 133 10.05 -9.00 10.43
CA PRO A 133 10.85 -8.08 9.62
C PRO A 133 11.60 -8.80 8.50
N LEU A 134 11.53 -8.26 7.28
CA LEU A 134 12.31 -8.78 6.15
C LEU A 134 13.80 -8.48 6.34
N SER A 135 14.64 -9.29 5.69
CA SER A 135 16.09 -9.06 5.69
C SER A 135 16.42 -7.63 5.21
N PRO A 136 17.37 -6.93 5.84
CA PRO A 136 17.79 -5.58 5.43
C PRO A 136 18.41 -5.55 4.02
N GLU A 137 18.75 -6.70 3.45
CA GLU A 137 19.22 -6.82 2.06
C GLU A 137 18.09 -6.68 1.03
N ARG A 138 16.83 -6.86 1.46
CA ARG A 138 15.66 -6.72 0.60
C ARG A 138 15.39 -5.25 0.34
N SER A 139 15.01 -4.94 -0.90
CA SER A 139 14.75 -3.57 -1.32
C SER A 139 13.65 -3.56 -2.36
N ILE A 140 12.45 -3.13 -1.95
CA ILE A 140 11.30 -3.00 -2.86
C ILE A 140 11.61 -2.04 -4.01
N GLU A 141 12.38 -0.98 -3.76
CA GLU A 141 12.87 -0.05 -4.80
C GLU A 141 13.62 -0.79 -5.90
N LYS A 142 14.62 -1.60 -5.55
CA LYS A 142 15.42 -2.35 -6.53
C LYS A 142 14.63 -3.48 -7.17
N GLU A 143 13.80 -4.17 -6.41
CA GLU A 143 13.02 -5.33 -6.88
C GLU A 143 11.94 -4.93 -7.90
N TRP A 144 11.35 -3.75 -7.74
CA TRP A 144 10.27 -3.25 -8.60
C TRP A 144 10.68 -2.06 -9.47
N GLY A 145 11.89 -1.52 -9.28
CA GLY A 145 12.38 -0.30 -9.92
C GLY A 145 11.57 0.93 -9.53
N LEU A 146 11.10 1.00 -8.28
CA LEU A 146 10.32 2.13 -7.77
C LEU A 146 11.24 3.29 -7.40
N GLU A 147 10.75 4.50 -7.60
CA GLU A 147 11.39 5.74 -7.18
C GLU A 147 10.73 6.18 -5.88
N ILE A 148 11.45 6.08 -4.76
CA ILE A 148 10.98 6.50 -3.45
C ILE A 148 11.83 7.68 -2.97
N PRO A 149 11.22 8.78 -2.49
CA PRO A 149 11.96 9.90 -1.90
C PRO A 149 12.83 9.43 -0.73
N LYS A 150 14.05 9.96 -0.64
CA LYS A 150 15.10 9.45 0.26
C LYS A 150 14.80 9.67 1.74
N GLU A 151 13.92 10.63 2.01
CA GLU A 151 13.51 11.06 3.33
C GLU A 151 12.47 10.09 3.93
N LEU A 152 11.84 9.25 3.11
CA LEU A 152 10.82 8.31 3.56
C LEU A 152 11.43 7.06 4.18
N VAL A 153 10.80 6.59 5.24
CA VAL A 153 11.15 5.33 5.89
C VAL A 153 10.49 4.18 5.14
N ILE A 154 11.24 3.10 4.94
CA ILE A 154 10.75 1.85 4.35
C ILE A 154 10.85 0.74 5.41
N LYS A 155 9.74 0.08 5.72
CA LYS A 155 9.72 -1.13 6.55
C LYS A 155 9.07 -2.28 5.78
N GLY A 156 9.77 -3.40 5.66
CA GLY A 156 9.26 -4.61 5.01
C GLY A 156 9.04 -5.73 6.03
N TYR A 157 7.91 -6.43 5.92
CA TYR A 157 7.57 -7.56 6.78
C TYR A 157 7.09 -8.75 5.94
N LYS A 158 7.47 -9.96 6.33
CA LYS A 158 6.72 -11.16 5.98
C LYS A 158 5.46 -11.18 6.85
N GLU A 159 4.30 -11.23 6.22
CA GLU A 159 3.03 -11.44 6.91
C GLU A 159 2.68 -12.92 6.92
N ILE A 160 2.24 -13.39 8.08
CA ILE A 160 1.63 -14.71 8.28
C ILE A 160 0.30 -14.45 9.00
N ILE A 161 -0.80 -14.87 8.38
CA ILE A 161 -2.12 -14.93 9.01
C ILE A 161 -2.50 -16.41 9.09
N ASN A 162 -2.88 -16.84 10.29
CA ASN A 162 -3.25 -18.20 10.61
C ASN A 162 -4.50 -18.20 11.47
N ASP A 163 -5.66 -18.15 10.81
CA ASP A 163 -6.98 -18.22 11.41
C ASP A 163 -7.60 -19.60 11.15
N GLU A 164 -8.66 -19.98 11.89
CA GLU A 164 -9.22 -21.34 11.92
C GLU A 164 -9.46 -21.95 10.53
N ASP A 165 -9.94 -21.15 9.58
CA ASP A 165 -10.25 -21.55 8.20
C ASP A 165 -9.42 -20.81 7.13
N TYR A 166 -8.44 -19.99 7.54
CA TYR A 166 -7.69 -19.12 6.62
C TYR A 166 -6.21 -19.05 6.95
N PHE A 167 -5.40 -19.50 5.99
CA PHE A 167 -3.95 -19.35 6.03
C PHE A 167 -3.47 -18.46 4.89
N HIS A 168 -2.68 -17.44 5.21
CA HIS A 168 -2.05 -16.56 4.25
C HIS A 168 -0.60 -16.27 4.61
N GLU A 169 0.26 -16.31 3.60
CA GLU A 169 1.59 -15.72 3.66
C GLU A 169 1.78 -14.70 2.54
N GLY A 170 2.36 -13.57 2.89
CA GLY A 170 2.63 -12.47 1.98
C GLY A 170 3.78 -11.59 2.46
N GLU A 171 3.98 -10.47 1.76
CA GLU A 171 4.84 -9.39 2.22
C GLU A 171 4.06 -8.09 2.30
N LEU A 172 4.33 -7.34 3.37
CA LEU A 172 3.84 -5.99 3.58
C LEU A 172 5.03 -5.04 3.52
N TRP A 173 4.91 -4.01 2.69
CA TRP A 173 5.90 -2.95 2.57
C TRP A 173 5.26 -1.61 2.91
N PHE A 174 5.69 -1.04 4.02
CA PHE A 174 5.30 0.28 4.49
C PHE A 174 6.31 1.32 4.02
N ILE A 175 5.85 2.39 3.39
CA ILE A 175 6.70 3.46 2.84
C ILE A 175 6.07 4.81 3.21
N GLY A 176 6.77 5.66 3.96
CA GLY A 176 6.26 6.98 4.34
C GLY A 176 6.83 7.51 5.66
N GLU A 177 6.02 8.29 6.36
CA GLU A 177 6.35 8.87 7.67
C GLU A 177 6.03 7.85 8.78
N LEU A 178 6.98 6.96 9.09
CA LEU A 178 6.80 5.81 9.99
C LEU A 178 7.50 5.95 11.36
N GLY A 179 7.82 7.18 11.78
CA GLY A 179 8.55 7.50 13.00
C GLY A 179 8.13 8.81 13.65
#